data_AF-A0A8S9I9C8-F1
#
_entry.id   AF-A0A8S9I9C8-F1
#
_cell.length_a   1.000
_cell.length_b   1.000
_cell.length_c   1.000
_cell.angle_alpha   90.00
_cell.angle_beta   90.00
_cell.angle_gamma   90.00
#
_symmetry.space_group_name_H-M   'P 1'
#
loop_
_entity.id
_entity.type
_entity.pdbx_description
1 polymer ?
#
loop_
_entity_poly.entity_id
_entity_poly.type
_entity_poly.pdbx_seq_one_letter_code
_entity_poly.pdbx_strand_id
1 'polypeptide(L)' 'MRGTMEHAGSLGLTKMIFKSDSQQLVTAIGRGSSFLDLHGIVSDIKLMVDWMESVSFRLLHNFFLRMV' A
#
# COMPACT_ATOMS: atom_id res chain seq x y z
N MET A 1 -6.47 -0.70 -1.84
CA MET A 1 -5.15 -0.43 -2.45
C MET A 1 -5.06 -0.93 -3.87
N ARG A 2 -5.26 -2.23 -4.12
CA ARG A 2 -5.20 -2.81 -5.48
C ARG A 2 -5.99 -2.02 -6.55
N GLY A 3 -7.29 -1.83 -6.38
CA GLY A 3 -8.10 -1.07 -7.36
C GLY A 3 -7.62 0.38 -7.57
N THR A 4 -7.07 1.01 -6.54
CA THR A 4 -6.47 2.36 -6.65
C THR A 4 -5.19 2.33 -7.50
N MET A 5 -4.34 1.32 -7.31
CA MET A 5 -3.13 1.11 -8.11
C MET A 5 -3.48 0.79 -9.56
N GLU A 6 -4.52 -0.03 -9.81
CA GLU A 6 -4.96 -0.41 -11.16
C GLU A 6 -5.47 0.84 -11.90
N HIS A 7 -6.31 1.63 -11.23
CA HIS A 7 -6.81 2.87 -11.77
C HIS A 7 -5.68 3.88 -12.04
N ALA A 8 -4.77 4.08 -11.09
CA ALA A 8 -3.68 5.02 -11.27
C ALA A 8 -2.69 4.56 -12.38
N GLY A 9 -2.44 3.26 -12.51
CA GLY A 9 -1.71 2.69 -13.65
C GLY A 9 -2.41 2.94 -14.98
N SER A 10 -3.75 2.82 -15.03
CA SER A 10 -4.53 3.14 -16.25
C SER A 10 -4.45 4.62 -16.65
N LEU A 11 -4.14 5.50 -15.70
CA LEU A 11 -3.92 6.93 -15.92
C LEU A 11 -2.45 7.26 -16.26
N GLY A 12 -1.58 6.26 -16.38
CA GLY A 12 -0.14 6.46 -16.62
C GLY A 12 0.61 7.05 -15.43
N LEU A 13 0.02 7.03 -14.22
CA LEU A 13 0.70 7.46 -13.02
C LEU A 13 1.63 6.33 -12.56
N THR A 14 2.94 6.52 -12.63
CA THR A 14 3.94 5.51 -12.25
C THR A 14 4.66 5.82 -10.94
N LYS A 15 4.34 6.97 -10.32
CA LYS A 15 4.90 7.43 -9.04
C LYS A 15 3.79 7.65 -8.02
N MET A 16 3.77 6.85 -6.95
CA MET A 16 2.67 6.86 -5.98
C MET A 16 3.12 6.76 -4.52
N ILE A 17 2.34 7.39 -3.64
CA ILE A 17 2.47 7.26 -2.18
C ILE A 17 1.14 6.72 -1.63
N PHE A 18 1.16 5.50 -1.12
CA PHE A 18 0.03 4.88 -0.45
C PHE A 18 0.10 5.12 1.04
N LYS A 19 -0.98 5.66 1.62
CA LYS A 19 -1.13 5.84 3.06
C LYS A 19 -2.22 4.91 3.58
N SER A 20 -1.96 4.22 4.68
CA SER A 20 -2.95 3.38 5.37
C SER A 20 -2.75 3.51 6.86
N ASP A 21 -3.84 3.52 7.61
CA ASP A 21 -3.89 3.41 9.07
C ASP A 21 -3.63 1.98 9.59
N SER A 22 -3.67 0.98 8.71
CA SER A 22 -3.40 -0.41 9.07
C SER A 22 -1.89 -0.67 9.15
N GLN A 23 -1.36 -0.69 10.37
CA GLN A 23 0.03 -1.05 10.63
C GLN A 23 0.38 -2.46 10.14
N GLN A 24 -0.55 -3.41 10.26
CA GLN A 24 -0.36 -4.79 9.79
C GLN A 24 -0.11 -4.82 8.28
N LEU A 25 -0.92 -4.10 7.50
CA LEU A 25 -0.79 -4.04 6.05
C LEU A 25 0.53 -3.35 5.63
N VAL A 26 0.85 -2.20 6.21
CA VAL A 26 2.10 -1.47 5.90
C VAL A 26 3.34 -2.31 6.26
N THR A 27 3.28 -3.04 7.37
CA THR A 27 4.37 -3.94 7.79
C THR A 27 4.48 -5.16 6.88
N ALA A 28 3.36 -5.77 6.50
CA ALA A 28 3.32 -6.90 5.57
C ALA A 28 3.96 -6.57 4.22
N ILE A 29 3.67 -5.39 3.69
CA ILE A 29 4.22 -4.92 2.42
C ILE A 29 5.72 -4.58 2.58
N GLY A 30 6.08 -3.81 3.62
CA GLY A 30 7.43 -3.25 3.76
C GLY A 30 8.48 -4.21 4.32
N ARG A 31 8.12 -5.14 5.20
CA ARG A 31 9.06 -6.07 5.86
C ARG A 31 8.96 -7.51 5.33
N GLY A 32 8.08 -7.79 4.38
CA GLY A 32 7.86 -9.14 3.87
C GLY A 32 7.36 -10.12 4.94
N SER A 33 6.77 -9.63 6.02
CA SER A 33 6.24 -10.45 7.10
C SER A 33 5.05 -11.28 6.60
N SER A 34 5.08 -12.59 6.84
CA SER A 34 4.08 -13.54 6.38
C SER A 34 2.83 -13.52 7.28
N PHE A 35 1.94 -12.56 7.04
CA PHE A 35 0.57 -12.68 7.51
C PHE A 35 -0.19 -13.53 6.49
N LEU A 36 -0.52 -14.77 6.83
CA LEU A 36 -1.18 -15.72 5.92
C LEU A 36 -2.44 -15.12 5.28
N ASP A 37 -3.24 -14.40 6.06
CA ASP A 37 -4.48 -13.77 5.61
C ASP A 37 -4.26 -12.57 4.66
N LEU A 38 -3.05 -12.00 4.66
CA LEU A 38 -2.68 -10.89 3.77
C LEU A 38 -1.81 -11.35 2.59
N HIS A 39 -1.42 -12.63 2.52
CA HIS A 39 -0.45 -13.12 1.53
C HIS A 39 -0.89 -12.86 0.09
N GLY A 40 -2.16 -13.14 -0.24
CA GLY A 40 -2.71 -12.88 -1.57
C GLY A 40 -2.70 -11.39 -1.94
N ILE A 41 -3.16 -10.54 -1.02
CA ILE A 41 -3.21 -9.08 -1.22
C ILE A 41 -1.80 -8.49 -1.35
N VAL A 42 -0.86 -8.93 -0.51
CA VAL A 42 0.53 -8.47 -0.54
C VAL A 42 1.22 -8.91 -1.82
N SER A 43 0.98 -10.15 -2.29
CA SER A 43 1.50 -10.64 -3.55
C SER A 43 1.00 -9.82 -4.74
N ASP A 44 -0.30 -9.55 -4.80
CA ASP A 44 -0.89 -8.69 -5.84
C ASP A 44 -0.27 -7.30 -5.82
N ILE A 45 -0.16 -6.68 -4.65
CA ILE A 45 0.44 -5.34 -4.51
C ILE A 45 1.90 -5.35 -4.97
N LYS A 46 2.69 -6.37 -4.62
CA LYS A 46 4.09 -6.49 -5.04
C LYS A 46 4.24 -6.57 -6.56
N LEU A 47 3.44 -7.42 -7.22
CA LEU A 47 3.44 -7.52 -8.69
C LEU A 47 3.14 -6.17 -9.36
N MET A 48 2.23 -5.39 -8.77
CA MET A 48 1.90 -4.07 -9.28
C MET A 48 3.00 -3.04 -9.00
N VAL A 49 3.71 -3.16 -7.87
CA VAL A 49 4.87 -2.28 -7.56
C VAL A 49 5.98 -2.45 -8.59
N ASP A 50 6.20 -3.68 -9.07
CA ASP A 50 7.24 -3.95 -10.08
C ASP A 50 6.99 -3.22 -11.41
N TRP A 51 5.74 -2.80 -11.68
CA TRP A 51 5.39 -2.03 -12.87
C TRP A 51 5.47 -0.50 -12.66
N MET A 52 5.84 -0.04 -11.47
CA MET A 52 5.87 1.37 -11.10
C MET A 52 7.31 1.89 -11.02
N GLU A 53 7.53 3.14 -11.47
CA GLU A 53 8.84 3.80 -11.32
C GLU A 53 9.18 4.07 -9.86
N SER A 54 8.17 4.41 -9.05
CA SER A 54 8.38 4.67 -7.62
C SER A 54 7.09 4.48 -6.83
N VAL A 55 7.12 3.59 -5.85
CA VAL A 55 6.02 3.42 -4.89
C VAL A 55 6.57 3.49 -3.47
N SER A 56 5.86 4.20 -2.59
CA SER A 56 6.09 4.11 -1.14
C SER A 56 4.79 3.87 -0.38
N PHE A 57 4.88 3.09 0.70
CA PHE A 57 3.79 2.81 1.62
C PHE A 57 4.09 3.45 2.98
N ARG A 58 3.12 4.15 3.56
CA ARG A 58 3.29 4.85 4.83
C ARG A 58 2.12 4.59 5.76
N LEU A 59 2.43 4.39 7.05
CA LEU A 59 1.44 4.36 8.10
C LEU A 59 0.87 5.77 8.30
N LEU A 60 -0.45 5.90 8.27
CA LEU A 60 -1.13 7.14 8.58
C LEU A 60 -1.06 7.36 10.10
N HIS A 61 -0.30 8.37 10.54
CA HIS A 61 -0.12 8.69 11.96
C HIS A 61 -1.27 9.53 12.56
N ASN A 62 -2.39 9.72 11.86
CA ASN A 62 -3.43 10.68 12.23
C ASN A 62 -4.55 10.08 13.10
N PHE A 63 -4.22 9.40 14.19
CA PHE A 63 -5.23 8.95 15.16
C PHE A 63 -5.56 9.98 16.26
N PHE A 64 -5.00 11.21 16.21
CA PHE A 64 -5.11 12.17 17.33
C PHE A 64 -5.62 13.59 16.99
N LEU A 65 -6.27 13.83 15.84
CA LEU A 65 -6.90 15.14 15.55
C LEU A 65 -8.37 15.02 15.13
N ARG A 66 -9.12 14.12 15.76
CA ARG A 66 -10.58 14.08 15.65
C ARG A 66 -11.28 13.95 17.00
N MET A 67 -10.73 14.62 18.02
CA MET A 67 -11.40 14.84 19.30
C MET A 67 -10.87 16.11 19.99
N VAL A 68 -11.07 17.28 19.37
CA VAL A 68 -11.28 18.58 20.06
C VAL A 68 -12.22 19.40 19.20
#